data_AF-A0A8H4VNB9-F1
#
_entry.id   AF-A0A8H4VNB9-F1
#
_cell.length_a   1.000
_cell.length_b   1.000
_cell.length_c   1.000
_cell.angle_alpha   90.00
_cell.angle_beta   90.00
_cell.angle_gamma   90.00
#
_symmetry.space_group_name_H-M   'P 1'
#
loop_
_entity.id
_entity.type
_entity.pdbx_description
1 polymer ?
#
loop_
_entity_poly.entity_id
_entity_poly.type
_entity_poly.pdbx_seq_one_letter_code
_entity_poly.pdbx_strand_id
1 'polypeptide(L)'
;MVNYTQFSPRTISTEKAKLWNPSKTLGIINPDKDCLTCVSYAPSKGRRCRNSIRADNRAFITRTLDEIAYLPPNSPAVMSRLRAIAGPALCINNHQGQAETVVMQWQRKIQLLKPHIGERKSAKPVQSSRLQEPARDRRVEDLQDQLKEMREAISKLREEMDSQLHQSQEYEGPEERAVKDRQEKERKQQSKERRREARRKESERLEKERLEKERLMKEKREKEEKQRREREEAAANERIRQRAQKLREEREREKRKKEQKEREEWDQLWAKYQERWAQFKASASDIREGNIRDAIPWPVKSGSYRDVKDSNVKEFFQKAVSRDEDMAKLMRKECLKWHPDRRCTWVRDAQLSPVDKMMVDMICRVVTELLNGSAGRSSEFLG
;
A
#
# COMPACT_ATOMS: atom_id res chain seq x y z
N MET A 1 2.57 -62.17 -2.62
CA MET A 1 1.78 -61.17 -1.87
C MET A 1 2.73 -60.43 -0.96
N VAL A 2 3.07 -59.19 -1.28
CA VAL A 2 3.99 -58.36 -0.47
C VAL A 2 3.23 -57.09 -0.10
N ASN A 3 2.83 -56.99 1.16
CA ASN A 3 2.08 -55.85 1.68
C ASN A 3 3.05 -54.70 1.98
N TYR A 4 2.93 -53.62 1.21
CA TYR A 4 3.62 -52.36 1.47
C TYR A 4 2.85 -51.56 2.52
N THR A 5 3.34 -51.56 3.76
CA THR A 5 2.83 -50.74 4.85
C THR A 5 3.24 -49.27 4.62
N GLN A 6 2.27 -48.44 4.24
CA GLN A 6 2.45 -46.99 4.15
C GLN A 6 2.61 -46.38 5.55
N PHE A 7 3.82 -45.92 5.87
CA PHE A 7 4.07 -45.05 7.02
C PHE A 7 3.64 -43.62 6.68
N SER A 8 2.46 -43.20 7.15
CA SER A 8 2.11 -41.78 7.21
C SER A 8 2.97 -41.09 8.28
N PRO A 9 3.73 -40.03 7.93
CA PRO A 9 4.49 -39.28 8.91
C PRO A 9 3.51 -38.59 9.87
N ARG A 10 3.55 -38.97 11.15
CA ARG A 10 2.88 -38.22 12.21
C ARG A 10 3.51 -36.84 12.28
N THR A 11 2.80 -35.82 11.77
CA THR A 11 3.09 -34.43 12.07
C THR A 11 2.84 -34.22 13.56
N ILE A 12 3.90 -34.32 14.37
CA ILE A 12 3.89 -33.88 15.76
C ILE A 12 3.76 -32.36 15.71
N SER A 13 2.52 -31.86 15.67
CA SER A 13 2.21 -30.45 15.82
C SER A 13 2.55 -30.08 17.26
N THR A 14 3.80 -29.65 17.50
CA THR A 14 4.17 -29.00 18.75
C THR A 14 3.53 -27.62 18.76
N GLU A 15 2.23 -27.55 19.03
CA GLU A 15 1.56 -26.31 19.35
C GLU A 15 2.20 -25.77 20.62
N LYS A 16 3.16 -24.85 20.43
CA LYS A 16 3.74 -24.11 21.55
C LYS A 16 2.58 -23.42 22.27
N ALA A 17 2.45 -23.60 23.58
CA ALA A 17 1.42 -22.90 24.33
C ALA A 17 1.69 -21.38 24.30
N LYS A 18 0.64 -20.57 24.09
CA LYS A 18 0.74 -19.10 24.20
C LYS A 18 1.10 -18.74 25.65
N LEU A 19 2.14 -17.93 25.85
CA LEU A 19 2.61 -17.50 27.16
C LEU A 19 1.66 -16.49 27.82
N TRP A 20 0.98 -15.68 27.02
CA TRP A 20 0.02 -14.67 27.47
C TRP A 20 -0.94 -14.28 26.34
N ASN A 21 -2.04 -13.60 26.69
CA ASN A 21 -3.02 -13.10 25.71
C ASN A 21 -2.83 -11.58 25.49
N PRO A 22 -2.09 -11.16 24.46
CA PRO A 22 -1.76 -9.76 24.24
C PRO A 22 -2.98 -8.91 23.91
N SER A 23 -3.96 -9.44 23.17
CA SER A 23 -5.20 -8.71 22.85
C SER A 23 -5.96 -8.31 24.12
N LYS A 24 -6.09 -9.24 25.07
CA LYS A 24 -6.77 -9.04 26.35
C LYS A 24 -5.95 -8.14 27.29
N THR A 25 -4.66 -8.45 27.49
CA THR A 25 -3.78 -7.67 28.38
C THR A 25 -3.69 -6.22 27.94
N LEU A 26 -3.49 -5.97 26.65
CA LEU A 26 -3.28 -4.62 26.14
C LEU A 26 -4.58 -3.85 25.94
N GLY A 27 -5.73 -4.54 25.95
CA GLY A 27 -7.05 -3.95 25.71
C GLY A 27 -7.20 -3.45 24.28
N ILE A 28 -6.62 -4.16 23.31
CA ILE A 28 -6.62 -3.73 21.90
C ILE A 28 -8.00 -4.01 21.27
N ILE A 29 -8.68 -5.07 21.68
CA ILE A 29 -10.09 -5.30 21.28
C ILE A 29 -10.97 -4.32 22.05
N ASN A 30 -11.86 -3.62 21.34
CA ASN A 30 -12.78 -2.69 21.96
C ASN A 30 -13.96 -3.46 22.57
N PRO A 31 -14.16 -3.42 23.91
CA PRO A 31 -15.23 -4.15 24.56
C PRO A 31 -16.64 -3.71 24.10
N ASP A 32 -16.80 -2.46 23.66
CA ASP A 32 -18.10 -1.94 23.21
C ASP A 32 -18.57 -2.57 21.88
N LYS A 33 -17.64 -3.06 21.06
CA LYS A 33 -17.92 -3.51 19.69
C LYS A 33 -17.39 -4.91 19.38
N ASP A 34 -16.73 -5.54 20.36
CA ASP A 34 -16.04 -6.82 20.21
C ASP A 34 -15.14 -6.92 18.95
N CYS A 35 -14.54 -5.79 18.54
CA CYS A 35 -13.69 -5.73 17.35
C CYS A 35 -12.56 -4.71 17.51
N LEU A 36 -11.59 -4.77 16.58
CA LEU A 36 -10.46 -3.84 16.52
C LEU A 36 -10.91 -2.47 16.00
N THR A 37 -11.12 -1.53 16.91
CA THR A 37 -11.25 -0.10 16.61
C THR A 37 -10.01 0.66 17.05
N CYS A 38 -9.95 1.94 16.67
CA CYS A 38 -8.91 2.86 17.11
C CYS A 38 -8.64 2.76 18.63
N VAL A 39 -7.37 2.57 19.00
CA VAL A 39 -6.95 2.37 20.40
C VAL A 39 -6.81 3.68 21.18
N SER A 40 -6.76 4.83 20.51
CA SER A 40 -6.63 6.13 21.16
C SER A 40 -7.84 6.55 21.99
N TYR A 41 -7.56 7.43 22.96
CA TYR A 41 -8.57 8.21 23.65
C TYR A 41 -8.98 9.40 22.77
N ALA A 42 -10.28 9.65 22.68
CA ALA A 42 -10.87 10.79 21.97
C ALA A 42 -11.36 11.82 23.00
N PRO A 43 -10.58 12.87 23.32
CA PRO A 43 -10.90 13.80 24.40
C PRO A 43 -12.26 14.49 24.21
N SER A 44 -12.59 14.85 22.97
CA SER A 44 -13.87 15.49 22.61
C SER A 44 -15.11 14.64 22.91
N LYS A 45 -14.94 13.33 23.13
CA LYS A 45 -16.01 12.40 23.48
C LYS A 45 -15.86 11.79 24.87
N GLY A 46 -14.80 12.14 25.60
CA GLY A 46 -14.50 11.59 26.92
C GLY A 46 -14.29 10.08 26.96
N ARG A 47 -14.03 9.42 25.82
CA ARG A 47 -14.00 7.95 25.70
C ARG A 47 -13.03 7.46 24.65
N ARG A 48 -12.83 6.14 24.58
CA ARG A 48 -12.07 5.49 23.51
C ARG A 48 -12.70 5.74 22.13
N CYS A 49 -11.87 5.97 21.13
CA CYS A 49 -12.34 6.15 19.75
C CYS A 49 -13.01 4.87 19.21
N ARG A 50 -14.20 5.01 18.63
CA ARG A 50 -14.99 3.89 18.05
C ARG A 50 -14.86 3.78 16.52
N ASN A 51 -13.97 4.58 15.92
CA ASN A 51 -13.73 4.54 14.47
C ASN A 51 -13.00 3.25 14.11
N SER A 52 -13.46 2.61 13.04
CA SER A 52 -12.80 1.44 12.47
C SER A 52 -11.43 1.84 11.92
N ILE A 53 -10.43 0.99 12.15
CA ILE A 53 -9.13 1.07 11.48
C ILE A 53 -9.20 0.34 10.14
N ARG A 54 -8.23 0.57 9.24
CA ARG A 54 -8.21 -0.10 7.92
C ARG A 54 -8.15 -1.62 8.05
N ALA A 55 -8.71 -2.33 7.07
CA ALA A 55 -8.81 -3.79 7.11
C ALA A 55 -7.44 -4.51 7.07
N ASP A 56 -6.53 -4.01 6.25
CA ASP A 56 -5.14 -4.45 6.18
C ASP A 56 -4.41 -4.26 7.52
N ASN A 57 -4.61 -3.12 8.17
CA ASN A 57 -4.06 -2.88 9.50
C ASN A 57 -4.61 -3.88 10.52
N ARG A 58 -5.92 -4.22 10.49
CA ARG A 58 -6.48 -5.24 11.40
C ARG A 58 -5.79 -6.58 11.22
N ALA A 59 -5.62 -7.04 9.99
CA ALA A 59 -4.96 -8.31 9.69
C ALA A 59 -3.48 -8.32 10.17
N PHE A 60 -2.75 -7.22 9.91
CA PHE A 60 -1.37 -7.04 10.35
C PHE A 60 -1.25 -7.04 11.89
N ILE A 61 -2.15 -6.32 12.58
CA ILE A 61 -2.18 -6.27 14.04
C ILE A 61 -2.47 -7.66 14.61
N THR A 62 -3.52 -8.34 14.14
CA THR A 62 -3.89 -9.68 14.64
C THR A 62 -2.72 -10.66 14.51
N ARG A 63 -2.07 -10.71 13.33
CA ARG A 63 -0.89 -11.57 13.11
C ARG A 63 0.24 -11.24 14.08
N THR A 64 0.54 -9.96 14.25
CA THR A 64 1.61 -9.51 15.16
C THR A 64 1.30 -9.86 16.61
N LEU A 65 0.03 -9.74 17.03
CA LEU A 65 -0.43 -10.12 18.36
C LEU A 65 -0.29 -11.63 18.59
N ASP A 66 -0.63 -12.46 17.60
CA ASP A 66 -0.41 -13.91 17.70
C ASP A 66 1.07 -14.26 17.81
N GLU A 67 1.95 -13.58 17.07
CA GLU A 67 3.40 -13.80 17.15
C GLU A 67 3.98 -13.42 18.52
N ILE A 68 3.59 -12.29 19.11
CA ILE A 68 4.10 -11.87 20.44
C ILE A 68 3.53 -12.69 21.59
N ALA A 69 2.41 -13.39 21.40
CA ALA A 69 1.83 -14.26 22.42
C ALA A 69 2.78 -15.40 22.84
N TYR A 70 3.73 -15.77 21.99
CA TYR A 70 4.76 -16.78 22.26
C TYR A 70 6.07 -16.21 22.80
N LEU A 71 6.18 -14.89 22.95
CA LEU A 71 7.38 -14.22 23.45
C LEU A 71 7.20 -13.80 24.92
N PRO A 72 8.28 -13.78 25.73
CA PRO A 72 8.22 -13.23 27.07
C PRO A 72 7.73 -11.77 27.03
N PRO A 73 6.75 -11.37 27.87
CA PRO A 73 6.14 -10.03 27.80
C PRO A 73 7.15 -8.88 27.88
N ASN A 74 8.22 -9.05 28.68
CA ASN A 74 9.26 -8.05 28.90
C ASN A 74 10.40 -8.09 27.87
N SER A 75 10.31 -8.90 26.81
CA SER A 75 11.38 -8.99 25.82
C SER A 75 11.45 -7.72 24.94
N PRO A 76 12.65 -7.25 24.54
CA PRO A 76 12.80 -6.13 23.61
C PRO A 76 12.08 -6.36 22.28
N ALA A 77 11.98 -7.63 21.85
CA ALA A 77 11.26 -8.04 20.64
C ALA A 77 9.75 -7.73 20.73
N VAL A 78 9.10 -7.96 21.88
CA VAL A 78 7.70 -7.57 22.09
C VAL A 78 7.54 -6.05 21.94
N MET A 79 8.41 -5.25 22.57
CA MET A 79 8.34 -3.79 22.48
C MET A 79 8.55 -3.26 21.06
N SER A 80 9.47 -3.84 20.30
CA SER A 80 9.68 -3.48 18.89
C SER A 80 8.42 -3.74 18.04
N ARG A 81 7.81 -4.91 18.22
CA ARG A 81 6.55 -5.30 17.54
C ARG A 81 5.37 -4.43 17.95
N LEU A 82 5.28 -4.05 19.23
CA LEU A 82 4.25 -3.12 19.71
C LEU A 82 4.38 -1.72 19.09
N ARG A 83 5.60 -1.19 18.96
CA ARG A 83 5.82 0.08 18.24
C ARG A 83 5.38 -0.01 16.78
N ALA A 84 5.66 -1.13 16.12
CA ALA A 84 5.27 -1.34 14.72
C ALA A 84 3.75 -1.33 14.51
N ILE A 85 2.96 -1.82 15.47
CA ILE A 85 1.50 -1.84 15.37
C ILE A 85 0.79 -0.62 15.97
N ALA A 86 1.49 0.23 16.73
CA ALA A 86 0.88 1.38 17.41
C ALA A 86 0.25 2.40 16.44
N GLY A 87 0.97 2.77 15.38
CA GLY A 87 0.42 3.63 14.30
C GLY A 87 -0.75 2.99 13.56
N PRO A 88 -0.60 1.76 13.03
CA PRO A 88 -1.68 1.03 12.37
C PRO A 88 -2.95 0.82 13.21
N ALA A 89 -2.82 0.77 14.54
CA ALA A 89 -3.94 0.64 15.48
C ALA A 89 -4.74 1.94 15.70
N LEU A 90 -4.34 3.04 15.07
CA LEU A 90 -4.99 4.35 15.13
C LEU A 90 -5.78 4.62 13.85
N CYS A 91 -6.88 5.38 13.95
CA CYS A 91 -7.64 5.77 12.76
C CYS A 91 -6.87 6.82 11.95
N ILE A 92 -7.01 6.79 10.62
CA ILE A 92 -6.21 7.62 9.71
C ILE A 92 -6.47 9.11 9.96
N ASN A 93 -7.74 9.46 10.11
CA ASN A 93 -8.17 10.87 10.12
C ASN A 93 -7.82 11.56 11.44
N ASN A 94 -7.75 10.81 12.54
CA ASN A 94 -7.62 11.38 13.87
C ASN A 94 -6.72 10.48 14.74
N HIS A 95 -5.90 11.10 15.60
CA HIS A 95 -5.08 10.43 16.62
C HIS A 95 -3.80 9.71 16.15
N GLN A 96 -3.36 9.84 14.90
CA GLN A 96 -2.05 9.28 14.46
C GLN A 96 -0.87 9.76 15.34
N GLY A 97 -0.94 10.99 15.86
CA GLY A 97 0.07 11.54 16.79
C GLY A 97 0.07 10.92 18.21
N GLN A 98 -0.88 10.03 18.54
CA GLN A 98 -0.92 9.37 19.86
C GLN A 98 -0.17 8.02 19.88
N ALA A 99 0.51 7.62 18.81
CA ALA A 99 1.17 6.32 18.71
C ALA A 99 2.15 6.06 19.86
N GLU A 100 3.01 7.03 20.18
CA GLU A 100 4.00 6.87 21.26
C GLU A 100 3.34 6.76 22.63
N THR A 101 2.31 7.56 22.90
CA THR A 101 1.52 7.48 24.14
C THR A 101 0.88 6.11 24.32
N VAL A 102 0.35 5.54 23.24
CA VAL A 102 -0.23 4.18 23.23
C VAL A 102 0.83 3.12 23.56
N VAL A 103 2.03 3.23 22.98
CA VAL A 103 3.15 2.32 23.30
C VAL A 103 3.52 2.40 24.78
N MET A 104 3.61 3.60 25.34
CA MET A 104 3.90 3.78 26.77
C MET A 104 2.82 3.16 27.66
N GLN A 105 1.54 3.29 27.29
CA GLN A 105 0.44 2.66 28.02
C GLN A 105 0.54 1.13 27.97
N TRP A 106 0.83 0.55 26.81
CA TRP A 106 1.03 -0.89 26.66
C TRP A 106 2.24 -1.40 27.46
N GLN A 107 3.34 -0.66 27.47
CA GLN A 107 4.51 -0.99 28.27
C GLN A 107 4.17 -1.06 29.77
N ARG A 108 3.43 -0.08 30.29
CA ARG A 108 2.98 -0.10 31.70
C ARG A 108 2.11 -1.33 31.99
N LYS A 109 1.18 -1.69 31.10
CA LYS A 109 0.34 -2.89 31.27
C LYS A 109 1.15 -4.19 31.27
N ILE A 110 2.20 -4.27 30.44
CA ILE A 110 3.11 -5.41 30.41
C ILE A 110 3.92 -5.50 31.71
N GLN A 111 4.38 -4.37 32.25
CA GLN A 111 5.11 -4.35 33.52
C GLN A 111 4.26 -4.89 34.69
N LEU A 112 2.95 -4.68 34.64
CA LEU A 112 1.99 -5.24 35.61
C LEU A 112 1.80 -6.76 35.48
N LEU A 113 2.18 -7.37 34.36
CA LEU A 113 2.15 -8.84 34.20
C LEU A 113 3.31 -9.54 34.90
N LYS A 114 4.27 -8.80 35.49
CA LYS A 114 5.32 -9.45 36.27
C LYS A 114 4.64 -10.27 37.38
N PRO A 115 4.85 -11.60 37.42
CA PRO A 115 4.43 -12.37 38.57
C PRO A 115 5.13 -11.75 39.78
N HIS A 116 4.36 -11.52 40.84
CA HIS A 116 4.87 -11.25 42.18
C HIS A 116 5.67 -12.50 42.60
N ILE A 117 6.87 -12.68 42.06
CA ILE A 117 7.85 -13.66 42.52
C ILE A 117 8.16 -13.21 43.94
N GLY A 118 7.73 -14.04 44.89
CA GLY A 118 7.51 -13.70 46.29
C GLY A 118 8.53 -12.74 46.85
N GLU A 119 8.04 -11.62 47.36
CA GLU A 119 8.76 -10.80 48.31
C GLU A 119 9.16 -11.69 49.49
N ARG A 120 10.42 -12.14 49.48
CA ARG A 120 11.14 -12.47 50.70
C ARG A 120 11.05 -11.24 51.60
N LYS A 121 10.27 -11.38 52.67
CA LYS A 121 10.17 -10.50 53.84
C LYS A 121 11.55 -9.91 54.15
N SER A 122 11.81 -8.70 53.68
CA SER A 122 12.94 -7.90 54.13
C SER A 122 12.49 -7.14 55.36
N ALA A 123 13.31 -7.24 56.39
CA ALA A 123 13.00 -6.91 57.77
C ALA A 123 12.56 -5.45 57.99
N LYS A 124 11.73 -5.31 59.01
CA LYS A 124 11.20 -4.07 59.61
C LYS A 124 12.29 -2.99 59.77
N PRO A 125 12.01 -1.71 59.47
CA PRO A 125 12.74 -0.60 60.07
C PRO A 125 12.29 -0.49 61.54
N VAL A 126 13.21 -0.76 62.45
CA VAL A 126 13.03 -0.52 63.89
C VAL A 126 13.06 1.00 64.11
N GLN A 127 11.92 1.56 64.54
CA GLN A 127 11.87 2.87 65.19
C GLN A 127 12.71 2.80 66.47
N SER A 128 13.84 3.52 66.49
CA SER A 128 14.54 3.83 67.73
C SER A 128 14.09 5.20 68.22
N SER A 129 13.56 5.16 69.43
CA SER A 129 13.07 6.26 70.23
C SER A 129 14.16 6.64 71.23
N ARG A 130 14.38 7.96 71.36
CA ARG A 130 14.76 8.67 72.59
C ARG A 130 16.20 8.56 73.10
N LEU A 131 16.75 9.71 73.50
CA LEU A 131 17.39 10.04 74.80
C LEU A 131 18.32 11.25 74.57
N GLN A 132 17.91 12.45 75.02
CA GLN A 132 18.31 13.10 76.28
C GLN A 132 19.80 13.47 76.35
N GLU A 133 20.03 14.79 76.44
CA GLU A 133 21.29 15.42 76.83
C GLU A 133 21.77 14.95 78.22
N PRO A 134 23.09 14.78 78.41
CA PRO A 134 23.68 14.84 79.73
C PRO A 134 24.73 15.96 79.85
N ALA A 135 24.64 16.58 81.03
CA ALA A 135 25.58 17.36 81.81
C ALA A 135 27.05 17.52 81.33
N ARG A 136 27.53 18.76 81.49
CA ARG A 136 28.94 19.20 81.37
C ARG A 136 29.89 18.29 82.16
N ASP A 137 30.75 17.59 81.42
CA ASP A 137 31.86 16.78 81.94
C ASP A 137 33.16 17.60 81.91
N ARG A 138 33.82 17.76 83.06
CA ARG A 138 35.06 18.55 83.23
C ARG A 138 36.27 17.99 82.46
N ARG A 139 36.15 16.81 81.82
CA ARG A 139 37.20 16.22 80.97
C ARG A 139 37.34 16.85 79.58
N VAL A 140 36.36 17.62 79.13
CA VAL A 140 36.40 18.29 77.82
C VAL A 140 37.32 19.51 77.83
N GLU A 141 37.49 20.15 78.98
CA GLU A 141 38.37 21.32 79.15
C GLU A 141 39.85 20.90 79.01
N ASP A 142 40.28 19.80 79.63
CA ASP A 142 41.65 19.26 79.51
C ASP A 142 42.04 18.87 78.06
N LEU A 143 41.10 18.34 77.27
CA LEU A 143 41.35 17.99 75.86
C LEU A 143 41.40 19.23 74.96
N GLN A 144 40.67 20.29 75.31
CA GLN A 144 40.74 21.55 74.58
C GLN A 144 42.07 22.26 74.81
N ASP A 145 42.64 22.16 76.01
CA ASP A 145 43.96 22.70 76.34
C ASP A 145 45.07 21.91 75.62
N GLN A 146 45.02 20.57 75.58
CA GLN A 146 45.96 19.78 74.76
C GLN A 146 45.90 20.13 73.26
N LEU A 147 44.71 20.38 72.71
CA LEU A 147 44.56 20.78 71.30
C LEU A 147 45.02 22.22 71.04
N LYS A 148 45.07 23.06 72.07
CA LYS A 148 45.64 24.40 72.00
C LYS A 148 47.16 24.33 72.02
N GLU A 149 47.75 23.55 72.91
CA GLU A 149 49.20 23.32 72.96
C GLU A 149 49.72 22.69 71.66
N MET A 150 49.04 21.69 71.10
CA MET A 150 49.41 21.11 69.81
C MET A 150 49.34 22.12 68.67
N ARG A 151 48.38 23.04 68.68
CA ARG A 151 48.28 24.09 67.66
C ARG A 151 49.41 25.11 67.78
N GLU A 152 49.77 25.49 68.99
CA GLU A 152 50.92 26.37 69.23
C GLU A 152 52.24 25.71 68.83
N ALA A 153 52.41 24.41 69.11
CA ALA A 153 53.58 23.65 68.67
C ALA A 153 53.68 23.56 67.13
N ILE A 154 52.56 23.34 66.43
CA ILE A 154 52.52 23.35 64.95
C ILE A 154 52.83 24.76 64.42
N SER A 155 52.33 25.81 65.06
CA SER A 155 52.63 27.19 64.64
C SER A 155 54.11 27.52 64.77
N LYS A 156 54.74 27.12 65.88
CA LYS A 156 56.19 27.28 66.08
C LYS A 156 57.02 26.51 65.06
N LEU A 157 56.68 25.25 64.80
CA LEU A 157 57.36 24.45 63.76
C LEU A 157 57.20 25.06 62.37
N ARG A 158 56.06 25.69 62.09
CA ARG A 158 55.82 26.38 60.82
C ARG A 158 56.65 27.65 60.70
N GLU A 159 56.73 28.44 61.77
CA GLU A 159 57.59 29.63 61.85
C GLU A 159 59.08 29.27 61.75
N GLU A 160 59.52 28.18 62.37
CA GLU A 160 60.89 27.65 62.26
C GLU A 160 61.18 27.16 60.84
N MET A 161 60.25 26.44 60.21
CA MET A 161 60.37 25.98 58.83
C MET A 161 60.40 27.15 57.84
N ASP A 162 59.58 28.17 58.05
CA ASP A 162 59.55 29.39 57.23
C ASP A 162 60.84 30.21 57.43
N SER A 163 61.37 30.25 58.66
CA SER A 163 62.66 30.90 58.98
C SER A 163 63.84 30.15 58.35
N GLN A 164 63.83 28.81 58.35
CA GLN A 164 64.82 27.99 57.63
C GLN A 164 64.71 28.19 56.12
N LEU A 165 63.49 28.31 55.58
CA LEU A 165 63.28 28.60 54.16
C LEU A 165 63.85 29.98 53.80
N HIS A 166 63.64 31.00 54.62
CA HIS A 166 64.21 32.34 54.42
C HIS A 166 65.74 32.35 54.50
N GLN A 167 66.35 31.64 55.47
CA GLN A 167 67.81 31.51 55.54
C GLN A 167 68.41 30.77 54.34
N SER A 168 67.73 29.72 53.86
CA SER A 168 68.17 29.01 52.64
C SER A 168 67.95 29.83 51.36
N GLN A 169 66.98 30.75 51.34
CA GLN A 169 66.77 31.69 50.23
C GLN A 169 67.81 32.83 50.18
N GLU A 170 68.32 33.29 51.33
CA GLU A 170 69.36 34.33 51.40
C GLU A 170 70.73 33.87 50.88
N TYR A 171 70.99 32.56 50.88
CA TYR A 171 72.22 31.95 50.37
C TYR A 171 72.11 31.41 48.93
N GLU A 172 71.02 31.67 48.20
CA GLU A 172 70.99 31.39 46.76
C GLU A 172 71.90 32.38 46.03
N GLY A 173 73.08 31.89 45.63
CA GLY A 173 74.06 32.64 44.86
C GLY A 173 73.45 33.21 43.56
N PRO A 174 73.96 34.33 43.04
CA PRO A 174 73.46 34.96 41.80
C PRO A 174 73.40 34.00 40.60
N GLU A 175 74.29 33.01 40.53
CA GLU A 175 74.30 31.99 39.47
C GLU A 175 73.10 31.03 39.55
N GLU A 176 72.70 30.61 40.73
CA GLU A 176 71.62 29.64 40.91
C GLU A 176 70.25 30.26 40.57
N ARG A 177 70.07 31.54 40.91
CA ARG A 177 68.92 32.36 40.45
C ARG A 177 68.90 32.51 38.94
N ALA A 178 70.05 32.76 38.29
CA ALA A 178 70.13 32.87 36.84
C ALA A 178 69.79 31.56 36.12
N VAL A 179 70.18 30.41 36.68
CA VAL A 179 69.84 29.07 36.15
C VAL A 179 68.33 28.81 36.28
N LYS A 180 67.72 29.10 37.44
CA LYS A 180 66.27 28.97 37.66
C LYS A 180 65.47 29.86 36.71
N ASP A 181 65.88 31.10 36.52
CA ASP A 181 65.27 32.03 35.56
C ASP A 181 65.34 31.53 34.12
N ARG A 182 66.49 30.94 33.72
CA ARG A 182 66.67 30.36 32.38
C ARG A 182 65.75 29.15 32.19
N GLN A 183 65.70 28.25 33.17
CA GLN A 183 64.79 27.10 33.16
C GLN A 183 63.32 27.54 33.15
N GLU A 184 62.95 28.58 33.90
CA GLU A 184 61.58 29.09 33.90
C GLU A 184 61.21 29.73 32.56
N LYS A 185 62.12 30.48 31.94
CA LYS A 185 61.94 31.03 30.59
C LYS A 185 61.77 29.93 29.54
N GLU A 186 62.57 28.87 29.60
CA GLU A 186 62.44 27.69 28.73
C GLU A 186 61.10 26.99 28.93
N ARG A 187 60.68 26.75 30.19
CA ARG A 187 59.36 26.15 30.49
C ARG A 187 58.21 27.03 30.00
N LYS A 188 58.31 28.34 30.18
CA LYS A 188 57.34 29.32 29.65
C LYS A 188 57.29 29.30 28.13
N GLN A 189 58.43 29.19 27.45
CA GLN A 189 58.51 29.12 25.99
C GLN A 189 57.94 27.80 25.45
N GLN A 190 58.31 26.67 26.05
CA GLN A 190 57.78 25.34 25.71
C GLN A 190 56.26 25.26 25.96
N SER A 191 55.78 25.85 27.07
CA SER A 191 54.34 25.95 27.36
C SER A 191 53.59 26.80 26.32
N LYS A 192 54.15 27.95 25.91
CA LYS A 192 53.59 28.79 24.83
C LYS A 192 53.54 28.05 23.49
N GLU A 193 54.58 27.30 23.16
CA GLU A 193 54.64 26.51 21.93
C GLU A 193 53.60 25.38 21.91
N ARG A 194 53.50 24.60 23.00
CA ARG A 194 52.44 23.59 23.17
C ARG A 194 51.05 24.20 23.03
N ARG A 195 50.83 25.39 23.58
CA ARG A 195 49.55 26.10 23.46
C ARG A 195 49.25 26.53 22.02
N ARG A 196 50.27 26.96 21.26
CA ARG A 196 50.13 27.29 19.83
C ARG A 196 49.84 26.05 18.98
N GLU A 197 50.55 24.96 19.24
CA GLU A 197 50.32 23.69 18.54
C GLU A 197 48.93 23.12 18.83
N ALA A 198 48.49 23.14 20.10
CA ALA A 198 47.15 22.74 20.49
C ALA A 198 46.07 23.54 19.76
N ARG A 199 46.23 24.87 19.66
CA ARG A 199 45.31 25.73 18.89
C ARG A 199 45.28 25.42 17.40
N ARG A 200 46.44 25.10 16.79
CA ARG A 200 46.50 24.69 15.38
C ARG A 200 45.75 23.37 15.15
N LYS A 201 45.99 22.37 16.00
CA LYS A 201 45.30 21.07 15.93
C LYS A 201 43.79 21.22 16.15
N GLU A 202 43.36 22.05 17.09
CA GLU A 202 41.95 22.32 17.34
C GLU A 202 41.29 23.02 16.13
N SER A 203 41.93 24.05 15.57
CA SER A 203 41.43 24.73 14.37
C SER A 203 41.31 23.78 13.17
N GLU A 204 42.29 22.91 12.97
CA GLU A 204 42.26 21.91 11.88
C GLU A 204 41.12 20.89 12.08
N ARG A 205 40.87 20.46 13.33
CA ARG A 205 39.74 19.57 13.65
C ARG A 205 38.40 20.23 13.37
N LEU A 206 38.23 21.49 13.78
CA LEU A 206 37.02 22.26 13.51
C LEU A 206 36.80 22.49 12.01
N GLU A 207 37.85 22.76 11.25
CA GLU A 207 37.77 22.92 9.80
C GLU A 207 37.36 21.61 9.10
N LYS A 208 37.95 20.47 9.50
CA LYS A 208 37.56 19.14 9.00
C LYS A 208 36.09 18.83 9.30
N GLU A 209 35.64 19.11 10.52
CA GLU A 209 34.24 18.90 10.91
C GLU A 209 33.28 19.77 10.09
N ARG A 210 33.64 21.03 9.83
CA ARG A 210 32.85 21.93 8.97
C ARG A 210 32.73 21.40 7.55
N LEU A 211 33.84 20.96 6.96
CA LEU A 211 33.86 20.39 5.60
C LEU A 211 33.04 19.10 5.51
N GLU A 212 33.14 18.21 6.51
CA GLU A 212 32.35 16.98 6.55
C GLU A 212 30.84 17.28 6.66
N LYS A 213 30.47 18.22 7.53
CA LYS A 213 29.09 18.66 7.70
C LYS A 213 28.53 19.29 6.42
N GLU A 214 29.33 20.07 5.70
CA GLU A 214 28.95 20.64 4.40
C GLU A 214 28.74 19.55 3.34
N ARG A 215 29.65 18.58 3.24
CA ARG A 215 29.51 17.44 2.33
C ARG A 215 28.24 16.66 2.60
N LEU A 216 27.95 16.38 3.87
CA LEU A 216 26.76 15.62 4.28
C LEU A 216 25.46 16.39 4.00
N MET A 217 25.47 17.71 4.19
CA MET A 217 24.34 18.57 3.80
C MET A 217 24.12 18.59 2.28
N LYS A 218 25.20 18.67 1.49
CA LYS A 218 25.12 18.64 0.02
C LYS A 218 24.59 17.30 -0.48
N GLU A 219 25.10 16.19 0.02
CA GLU A 219 24.62 14.84 -0.34
C GLU A 219 23.14 14.64 0.01
N LYS A 220 22.72 15.13 1.19
CA LYS A 220 21.30 15.08 1.58
C LYS A 220 20.42 15.88 0.62
N ARG A 221 20.84 17.09 0.25
CA ARG A 221 20.11 17.93 -0.71
C ARG A 221 20.01 17.29 -2.09
N GLU A 222 21.10 16.69 -2.58
CA GLU A 222 21.10 15.98 -3.87
C GLU A 222 20.19 14.74 -3.84
N LYS A 223 20.19 13.98 -2.73
CA LYS A 223 19.27 12.85 -2.54
C LYS A 223 17.81 13.29 -2.51
N GLU A 224 17.50 14.37 -1.78
CA GLU A 224 16.13 14.91 -1.73
C GLU A 224 15.67 15.43 -3.10
N GLU A 225 16.54 16.12 -3.84
CA GLU A 225 16.22 16.59 -5.18
C GLU A 225 16.01 15.44 -6.16
N LYS A 226 16.87 14.42 -6.12
CA LYS A 226 16.71 13.21 -6.93
C LYS A 226 15.39 12.51 -6.63
N GLN A 227 15.06 12.32 -5.35
CA GLN A 227 13.77 11.74 -4.97
C GLN A 227 12.58 12.59 -5.42
N ARG A 228 12.70 13.93 -5.41
CA ARG A 228 11.65 14.81 -5.92
C ARG A 228 11.45 14.61 -7.43
N ARG A 229 12.53 14.59 -8.21
CA ARG A 229 12.49 14.36 -9.66
C ARG A 229 11.89 13.00 -10.00
N GLU A 230 12.29 11.93 -9.30
CA GLU A 230 11.74 10.59 -9.49
C GLU A 230 10.24 10.52 -9.19
N ARG A 231 9.76 11.23 -8.15
CA ARG A 231 8.33 11.32 -7.84
C ARG A 231 7.54 12.09 -8.90
N GLU A 232 8.09 13.19 -9.40
CA GLU A 232 7.48 13.98 -10.47
C GLU A 232 7.39 13.18 -11.77
N GLU A 233 8.45 12.47 -12.14
CA GLU A 233 8.48 11.61 -13.33
C GLU A 233 7.51 10.43 -13.19
N ALA A 234 7.46 9.77 -12.04
CA ALA A 234 6.50 8.71 -11.77
C ALA A 234 5.05 9.22 -11.87
N ALA A 235 4.76 10.41 -11.33
CA ALA A 235 3.44 11.03 -11.44
C ALA A 235 3.09 11.42 -12.89
N ALA A 236 4.05 11.91 -13.68
CA ALA A 236 3.87 12.22 -15.10
C ALA A 236 3.59 10.95 -15.91
N ASN A 237 4.37 9.89 -15.70
CA ASN A 237 4.19 8.59 -16.35
C ASN A 237 2.83 7.97 -16.02
N GLU A 238 2.37 8.09 -14.78
CA GLU A 238 1.05 7.63 -14.36
C GLU A 238 -0.07 8.40 -15.09
N ARG A 239 0.04 9.73 -15.22
CA ARG A 239 -0.93 10.53 -15.99
C ARG A 239 -0.99 10.13 -17.47
N ILE A 240 0.15 9.79 -18.08
CA ILE A 240 0.21 9.32 -19.46
C ILE A 240 -0.52 7.98 -19.60
N ARG A 241 -0.29 7.04 -18.67
CA ARG A 241 -0.97 5.73 -18.65
C ARG A 241 -2.48 5.88 -18.52
N GLN A 242 -2.94 6.72 -17.60
CA GLN A 242 -4.37 6.98 -17.41
C GLN A 242 -5.04 7.58 -18.65
N ARG A 243 -4.37 8.53 -19.33
CA ARG A 243 -4.86 9.10 -20.60
C ARG A 243 -4.94 8.05 -21.70
N ALA A 244 -3.92 7.21 -21.84
CA ALA A 244 -3.90 6.13 -22.83
C ALA A 244 -5.02 5.11 -22.58
N GLN A 245 -5.26 4.74 -21.32
CA GLN A 245 -6.35 3.85 -20.94
C GLN A 245 -7.71 4.47 -21.26
N LYS A 246 -7.94 5.72 -20.84
CA LYS A 246 -9.20 6.42 -21.11
C LYS A 246 -9.51 6.51 -22.61
N LEU A 247 -8.50 6.79 -23.43
CA LEU A 247 -8.65 6.86 -24.89
C LEU A 247 -8.99 5.49 -25.51
N ARG A 248 -8.43 4.39 -25.00
CA ARG A 248 -8.77 3.03 -25.44
C ARG A 248 -10.22 2.69 -25.09
N GLU A 249 -10.63 2.97 -23.86
CA GLU A 249 -12.01 2.75 -23.41
C GLU A 249 -13.02 3.57 -24.21
N GLU A 250 -12.70 4.83 -24.53
CA GLU A 250 -13.55 5.70 -25.34
C GLU A 250 -13.71 5.17 -26.77
N ARG A 251 -12.60 4.77 -27.41
CA ARG A 251 -12.63 4.17 -28.75
C ARG A 251 -13.42 2.87 -28.78
N GLU A 252 -13.29 2.04 -27.75
CA GLU A 252 -14.05 0.79 -27.63
C GLU A 252 -15.55 1.07 -27.45
N ARG A 253 -15.92 2.03 -26.61
CA ARG A 253 -17.31 2.47 -26.45
C ARG A 253 -17.88 3.02 -27.75
N GLU A 254 -17.12 3.82 -28.49
CA GLU A 254 -17.57 4.35 -29.78
C GLU A 254 -17.75 3.23 -30.81
N LYS A 255 -16.82 2.27 -30.86
CA LYS A 255 -16.94 1.08 -31.70
C LYS A 255 -18.20 0.27 -31.38
N ARG A 256 -18.44 -0.02 -30.09
CA ARG A 256 -19.66 -0.73 -29.66
C ARG A 256 -20.93 0.05 -30.03
N LYS A 257 -20.94 1.37 -29.87
CA LYS A 257 -22.07 2.21 -30.28
C LYS A 257 -22.30 2.18 -31.79
N LYS A 258 -21.23 2.19 -32.60
CA LYS A 258 -21.34 2.09 -34.06
C LYS A 258 -21.86 0.72 -34.49
N GLU A 259 -21.32 -0.36 -33.91
CA GLU A 259 -21.79 -1.73 -34.16
C GLU A 259 -23.24 -1.94 -33.74
N GLN A 260 -23.66 -1.34 -32.61
CA GLN A 260 -25.05 -1.38 -32.17
C GLN A 260 -25.98 -0.62 -33.12
N LYS A 261 -25.61 0.60 -33.54
CA LYS A 261 -26.40 1.36 -34.52
C LYS A 261 -26.49 0.65 -35.86
N GLU A 262 -25.38 0.10 -36.34
CA GLU A 262 -25.39 -0.69 -37.58
C GLU A 262 -26.32 -1.90 -37.43
N ARG A 263 -26.28 -2.60 -36.30
CA ARG A 263 -27.21 -3.70 -36.03
C ARG A 263 -28.67 -3.26 -36.01
N GLU A 264 -28.99 -2.19 -35.30
CA GLU A 264 -30.33 -1.63 -35.25
C GLU A 264 -30.84 -1.20 -36.64
N GLU A 265 -29.96 -0.63 -37.48
CA GLU A 265 -30.29 -0.33 -38.89
C GLU A 265 -30.63 -1.61 -39.67
N TRP A 266 -29.82 -2.66 -39.52
CA TRP A 266 -30.07 -3.93 -40.20
C TRP A 266 -31.33 -4.65 -39.72
N ASP A 267 -31.61 -4.61 -38.42
CA ASP A 267 -32.84 -5.16 -37.83
C ASP A 267 -34.07 -4.42 -38.37
N GLN A 268 -34.02 -3.09 -38.48
CA GLN A 268 -35.08 -2.28 -39.09
C GLN A 268 -35.29 -2.61 -40.57
N LEU A 269 -34.19 -2.77 -41.33
CA LEU A 269 -34.26 -3.15 -42.74
C LEU A 269 -34.86 -4.56 -42.92
N TRP A 270 -34.51 -5.50 -42.04
CA TRP A 270 -35.10 -6.84 -42.03
C TRP A 270 -36.60 -6.80 -41.76
N ALA A 271 -37.01 -6.07 -40.72
CA ALA A 271 -38.42 -5.92 -40.36
C ALA A 271 -39.21 -5.30 -41.52
N LYS A 272 -38.69 -4.25 -42.14
CA LYS A 272 -39.28 -3.60 -43.32
C LYS A 272 -39.38 -4.54 -44.52
N TYR A 273 -38.36 -5.38 -44.75
CA TYR A 273 -38.40 -6.41 -45.79
C TYR A 273 -39.51 -7.44 -45.55
N GLN A 274 -39.63 -7.95 -44.32
CA GLN A 274 -40.69 -8.91 -43.97
C GLN A 274 -42.08 -8.28 -44.07
N GLU A 275 -42.24 -7.03 -43.65
CA GLU A 275 -43.49 -6.28 -43.77
C GLU A 275 -43.89 -6.09 -45.24
N ARG A 276 -42.97 -5.60 -46.08
CA ARG A 276 -43.20 -5.48 -47.53
C ARG A 276 -43.54 -6.83 -48.16
N TRP A 277 -42.92 -7.91 -47.71
CA TRP A 277 -43.24 -9.26 -48.18
C TRP A 277 -44.64 -9.73 -47.75
N ALA A 278 -45.12 -9.32 -46.58
CA ALA A 278 -46.49 -9.56 -46.15
C ALA A 278 -47.50 -8.75 -46.98
N GLN A 279 -47.25 -7.45 -47.17
CA GLN A 279 -48.07 -6.55 -48.00
C GLN A 279 -48.13 -7.04 -49.45
N PHE A 280 -46.98 -7.38 -50.03
CA PHE A 280 -46.88 -7.88 -51.40
C PHE A 280 -47.73 -9.15 -51.59
N LYS A 281 -47.72 -10.09 -50.64
CA LYS A 281 -48.56 -11.28 -50.70
C LYS A 281 -50.06 -10.98 -50.57
N ALA A 282 -50.43 -9.99 -49.76
CA ALA A 282 -51.82 -9.57 -49.60
C ALA A 282 -52.36 -8.89 -50.87
N SER A 283 -51.52 -8.09 -51.53
CA SER A 283 -51.89 -7.33 -52.74
C SER A 283 -51.60 -8.05 -54.05
N ALA A 284 -51.04 -9.26 -54.02
CA ALA A 284 -50.58 -9.99 -55.22
C ALA A 284 -51.70 -10.23 -56.26
N SER A 285 -52.96 -10.23 -55.85
CA SER A 285 -54.13 -10.39 -56.73
C SER A 285 -54.49 -9.13 -57.52
N ASP A 286 -54.08 -7.95 -57.04
CA ASP A 286 -54.52 -6.64 -57.56
C ASP A 286 -53.46 -5.94 -58.44
N ILE A 287 -52.27 -6.55 -58.59
CA ILE A 287 -51.16 -6.00 -59.39
C ILE A 287 -51.43 -6.26 -60.89
N ARG A 288 -52.43 -5.59 -61.47
CA ARG A 288 -52.75 -5.70 -62.90
C ARG A 288 -52.19 -4.59 -63.78
N GLU A 289 -51.84 -3.42 -63.22
CA GLU A 289 -51.43 -2.24 -64.03
C GLU A 289 -50.21 -1.46 -63.50
N GLY A 290 -49.58 -1.90 -62.41
CA GLY A 290 -48.38 -1.26 -61.84
C GLY A 290 -47.06 -1.87 -62.30
N ASN A 291 -45.95 -1.11 -62.19
CA ASN A 291 -44.60 -1.64 -62.38
C ASN A 291 -44.30 -2.70 -61.30
N ILE A 292 -44.51 -3.98 -61.63
CA ILE A 292 -44.32 -5.12 -60.72
C ILE A 292 -42.97 -5.09 -59.99
N ARG A 293 -41.93 -4.56 -60.64
CA ARG A 293 -40.58 -4.43 -60.07
C ARG A 293 -40.55 -3.60 -58.80
N ASP A 294 -41.40 -2.59 -58.69
CA ASP A 294 -41.44 -1.70 -57.53
C ASP A 294 -42.24 -2.32 -56.37
N ALA A 295 -43.12 -3.29 -56.67
CA ALA A 295 -43.89 -4.03 -55.67
C ALA A 295 -43.09 -5.17 -55.04
N ILE A 296 -42.15 -5.78 -55.77
CA ILE A 296 -41.33 -6.88 -55.27
C ILE A 296 -40.41 -6.38 -54.13
N PRO A 297 -40.44 -7.00 -52.93
CA PRO A 297 -39.53 -6.63 -51.86
C PRO A 297 -38.15 -7.24 -52.12
N TRP A 298 -37.25 -6.45 -52.71
CA TRP A 298 -35.89 -6.89 -53.00
C TRP A 298 -35.03 -6.96 -51.72
N PRO A 299 -34.31 -8.06 -51.47
CA PRO A 299 -33.51 -8.25 -50.24
C PRO A 299 -32.16 -7.54 -50.36
N VAL A 300 -32.20 -6.20 -50.45
CA VAL A 300 -31.02 -5.31 -50.52
C VAL A 300 -31.25 -4.09 -49.64
N LYS A 301 -30.17 -3.41 -49.22
CA LYS A 301 -30.26 -2.27 -48.27
C LYS A 301 -31.20 -1.15 -48.73
N SER A 302 -31.26 -0.86 -50.02
CA SER A 302 -32.18 0.15 -50.58
C SER A 302 -33.61 -0.34 -50.75
N GLY A 303 -33.83 -1.66 -50.80
CA GLY A 303 -35.08 -2.29 -51.18
C GLY A 303 -35.49 -2.04 -52.64
N SER A 304 -34.57 -1.63 -53.52
CA SER A 304 -34.82 -1.37 -54.95
C SER A 304 -34.21 -2.44 -55.85
N TYR A 305 -34.89 -2.79 -56.94
CA TYR A 305 -34.38 -3.74 -57.93
C TYR A 305 -33.05 -3.31 -58.56
N ARG A 306 -32.78 -2.00 -58.62
CA ARG A 306 -31.57 -1.44 -59.25
C ARG A 306 -30.29 -1.82 -58.52
N ASP A 307 -30.39 -2.09 -57.22
CA ASP A 307 -29.26 -2.46 -56.37
C ASP A 307 -29.14 -3.98 -56.18
N VAL A 308 -29.95 -4.77 -56.89
CA VAL A 308 -29.93 -6.22 -56.82
C VAL A 308 -28.68 -6.75 -57.52
N LYS A 309 -27.68 -7.07 -56.70
CA LYS A 309 -26.43 -7.73 -57.07
C LYS A 309 -26.17 -8.85 -56.08
N ASP A 310 -25.48 -9.88 -56.52
CA ASP A 310 -25.09 -11.04 -55.70
C ASP A 310 -24.50 -10.61 -54.34
N SER A 311 -23.51 -9.72 -54.36
CA SER A 311 -22.85 -9.18 -53.18
C SER A 311 -23.80 -8.47 -52.22
N ASN A 312 -24.75 -7.69 -52.75
CA ASN A 312 -25.66 -6.88 -51.94
C ASN A 312 -26.75 -7.75 -51.29
N VAL A 313 -27.23 -8.76 -52.01
CA VAL A 313 -28.19 -9.74 -51.47
C VAL A 313 -27.53 -10.60 -50.39
N LYS A 314 -26.28 -11.01 -50.63
CA LYS A 314 -25.49 -11.76 -49.66
C LYS A 314 -25.22 -10.95 -48.40
N GLU A 315 -24.80 -9.68 -48.55
CA GLU A 315 -24.60 -8.78 -47.41
C GLU A 315 -25.91 -8.58 -46.62
N PHE A 316 -27.03 -8.36 -47.33
CA PHE A 316 -28.33 -8.17 -46.69
C PHE A 316 -28.68 -9.35 -45.79
N PHE A 317 -28.67 -10.59 -46.29
CA PHE A 317 -29.01 -11.74 -45.45
C PHE A 317 -27.97 -12.02 -44.35
N GLN A 318 -26.68 -11.75 -44.59
CA GLN A 318 -25.64 -11.97 -43.58
C GLN A 318 -25.69 -10.97 -42.41
N LYS A 319 -26.09 -9.72 -42.68
CA LYS A 319 -26.12 -8.65 -41.68
C LYS A 319 -27.51 -8.44 -41.04
N ALA A 320 -28.57 -8.67 -41.81
CA ALA A 320 -29.96 -8.47 -41.37
C ALA A 320 -30.52 -9.64 -40.54
N VAL A 321 -29.92 -10.83 -40.67
CA VAL A 321 -30.31 -11.99 -39.85
C VAL A 321 -29.45 -12.03 -38.60
N SER A 322 -30.11 -12.02 -37.44
CA SER A 322 -29.42 -12.10 -36.15
C SER A 322 -28.60 -13.38 -36.04
N ARG A 323 -27.38 -13.27 -35.49
CA ARG A 323 -26.47 -14.42 -35.29
C ARG A 323 -27.03 -15.50 -34.36
N ASP A 324 -28.00 -15.13 -33.53
CA ASP A 324 -28.63 -16.01 -32.54
C ASP A 324 -29.80 -16.80 -33.14
N GLU A 325 -30.31 -16.43 -34.32
CA GLU A 325 -31.31 -17.22 -35.03
C GLU A 325 -30.63 -18.33 -35.85
N ASP A 326 -31.30 -19.48 -35.95
CA ASP A 326 -30.87 -20.58 -36.80
C ASP A 326 -30.94 -20.15 -38.28
N MET A 327 -29.84 -19.57 -38.76
CA MET A 327 -29.65 -19.07 -40.13
C MET A 327 -30.11 -20.11 -41.16
N ALA A 328 -29.89 -21.41 -40.91
CA ALA A 328 -30.32 -22.47 -41.80
C ALA A 328 -31.85 -22.61 -41.85
N LYS A 329 -32.56 -22.41 -40.73
CA LYS A 329 -34.03 -22.41 -40.69
C LYS A 329 -34.60 -21.20 -41.43
N LEU A 330 -33.97 -20.03 -41.29
CA LEU A 330 -34.41 -18.82 -41.95
C LEU A 330 -34.13 -18.87 -43.46
N MET A 331 -32.93 -19.27 -43.88
CA MET A 331 -32.59 -19.45 -45.30
C MET A 331 -33.49 -20.50 -45.97
N ARG A 332 -33.89 -21.57 -45.28
CA ARG A 332 -34.91 -22.51 -45.80
C ARG A 332 -36.24 -21.83 -46.12
N LYS A 333 -36.73 -20.95 -45.25
CA LYS A 333 -37.96 -20.19 -45.50
C LYS A 333 -37.80 -19.22 -46.67
N GLU A 334 -36.65 -18.56 -46.77
CA GLU A 334 -36.37 -17.63 -47.87
C GLU A 334 -36.18 -18.37 -49.20
N CYS A 335 -35.53 -19.54 -49.25
CA CYS A 335 -35.47 -20.38 -50.45
C CYS A 335 -36.86 -20.70 -50.99
N LEU A 336 -37.81 -21.05 -50.10
CA LEU A 336 -39.19 -21.31 -50.49
C LEU A 336 -39.90 -20.06 -51.05
N LYS A 337 -39.54 -18.85 -50.61
CA LYS A 337 -40.10 -17.60 -51.14
C LYS A 337 -39.59 -17.31 -52.56
N TRP A 338 -38.30 -17.52 -52.78
CA TRP A 338 -37.60 -17.18 -54.04
C TRP A 338 -37.50 -18.32 -55.05
N HIS A 339 -38.01 -19.51 -54.73
CA HIS A 339 -37.95 -20.68 -55.62
C HIS A 339 -38.64 -20.42 -56.97
N PRO A 340 -38.06 -20.88 -58.10
CA PRO A 340 -38.64 -20.76 -59.43
C PRO A 340 -40.12 -21.14 -59.52
N ASP A 341 -40.51 -22.26 -58.93
CA ASP A 341 -41.89 -22.77 -58.97
C ASP A 341 -42.88 -21.89 -58.20
N ARG A 342 -42.40 -21.19 -57.18
CA ARG A 342 -43.22 -20.28 -56.39
C ARG A 342 -43.49 -18.99 -57.16
N ARG A 343 -42.61 -18.56 -58.09
CA ARG A 343 -42.80 -17.35 -58.93
C ARG A 343 -44.17 -17.31 -59.60
N CYS A 344 -44.60 -18.43 -60.16
CA CYS A 344 -45.91 -18.55 -60.83
C CYS A 344 -47.09 -18.31 -59.87
N THR A 345 -46.89 -18.50 -58.57
CA THR A 345 -47.96 -18.37 -57.56
C THR A 345 -48.25 -16.90 -57.21
N TRP A 346 -47.22 -16.04 -57.15
CA TRP A 346 -47.36 -14.62 -56.79
C TRP A 346 -47.38 -13.68 -58.00
N VAL A 347 -47.18 -14.21 -59.21
CA VAL A 347 -47.21 -13.46 -60.46
C VAL A 347 -48.20 -14.14 -61.42
N ARG A 348 -49.47 -14.24 -61.02
CA ARG A 348 -50.44 -15.09 -61.74
C ARG A 348 -50.75 -14.65 -63.17
N ASP A 349 -50.65 -13.34 -63.48
CA ASP A 349 -50.97 -12.81 -64.81
C ASP A 349 -49.94 -11.80 -65.36
N ALA A 350 -49.00 -11.33 -64.54
CA ALA A 350 -48.02 -10.33 -64.97
C ALA A 350 -46.79 -10.97 -65.63
N GLN A 351 -46.40 -10.50 -66.82
CA GLN A 351 -45.18 -11.00 -67.45
C GLN A 351 -43.95 -10.38 -66.78
N LEU A 352 -43.23 -11.17 -65.97
CA LEU A 352 -41.88 -10.79 -65.53
C LEU A 352 -40.97 -10.69 -66.76
N SER A 353 -40.23 -9.59 -66.86
CA SER A 353 -39.23 -9.46 -67.91
C SER A 353 -38.11 -10.52 -67.74
N PRO A 354 -37.36 -10.85 -68.80
CA PRO A 354 -36.21 -11.73 -68.69
C PRO A 354 -35.21 -11.30 -67.61
N VAL A 355 -35.01 -9.99 -67.45
CA VAL A 355 -34.12 -9.41 -66.44
C VAL A 355 -34.63 -9.71 -65.01
N ASP A 356 -35.94 -9.62 -64.78
CA ASP A 356 -36.51 -9.90 -63.46
C ASP A 356 -36.39 -11.37 -63.08
N LYS A 357 -36.59 -12.26 -64.07
CA LYS A 357 -36.38 -13.71 -63.88
C LYS A 357 -34.93 -14.00 -63.48
N MET A 358 -33.97 -13.39 -64.19
CA MET A 358 -32.54 -13.51 -63.85
C MET A 358 -32.22 -13.02 -62.44
N MET A 359 -32.79 -11.89 -62.00
CA MET A 359 -32.61 -11.37 -60.65
C MET A 359 -33.16 -12.32 -59.59
N VAL A 360 -34.37 -12.87 -59.78
CA VAL A 360 -34.95 -13.86 -58.87
C VAL A 360 -34.11 -15.15 -58.82
N ASP A 361 -33.67 -15.65 -59.97
CA ASP A 361 -32.83 -16.86 -60.04
C ASP A 361 -31.45 -16.64 -59.39
N MET A 362 -30.91 -15.42 -59.45
CA MET A 362 -29.70 -15.04 -58.72
C MET A 362 -29.96 -15.03 -57.21
N ILE A 363 -31.04 -14.40 -56.73
CA ILE A 363 -31.39 -14.39 -55.30
C ILE A 363 -31.57 -15.83 -54.78
N CYS A 364 -32.28 -16.68 -55.52
CA CYS A 364 -32.47 -18.08 -55.15
C CYS A 364 -31.13 -18.82 -55.00
N ARG A 365 -30.17 -18.58 -55.91
CA ARG A 365 -28.82 -19.14 -55.83
C ARG A 365 -28.08 -18.66 -54.58
N VAL A 366 -28.05 -17.35 -54.32
CA VAL A 366 -27.41 -16.77 -53.12
C VAL A 366 -27.97 -17.36 -51.83
N VAL A 367 -29.30 -17.44 -51.71
CA VAL A 367 -29.96 -17.97 -50.49
C VAL A 367 -29.64 -19.45 -50.32
N THR A 368 -29.56 -20.22 -51.41
CA THR A 368 -29.17 -21.64 -51.39
C THR A 368 -27.71 -21.81 -50.99
N GLU A 369 -26.80 -20.96 -51.48
CA GLU A 369 -25.39 -20.94 -51.06
C GLU A 369 -25.25 -20.64 -49.56
N LEU A 370 -25.97 -19.64 -49.05
CA LEU A 370 -25.98 -19.30 -47.62
C LEU A 370 -26.56 -20.43 -46.75
N LEU A 371 -27.59 -21.13 -47.24
CA LEU A 371 -28.15 -22.31 -46.58
C LEU A 371 -27.11 -23.44 -46.50
N ASN A 372 -26.46 -23.76 -47.61
CA ASN A 372 -25.45 -24.82 -47.64
C ASN A 372 -24.23 -24.47 -46.78
N GLY A 373 -23.80 -23.20 -46.80
CA GLY A 373 -22.69 -22.71 -45.99
C GLY A 373 -22.97 -22.67 -44.48
N SER A 374 -24.24 -22.55 -44.07
CA SER A 374 -24.63 -22.63 -42.65
C SER A 374 -24.83 -24.07 -42.18
N ALA A 375 -25.30 -24.97 -43.06
CA ALA A 375 -25.44 -26.39 -42.75
C ALA A 375 -24.08 -27.11 -42.59
N GLY A 376 -23.06 -26.74 -43.37
CA GLY A 376 -21.73 -27.38 -43.31
C GLY A 376 -20.91 -27.08 -42.05
N ARG A 377 -21.06 -25.89 -41.46
CA ARG A 377 -20.26 -25.48 -40.27
C ARG A 377 -20.65 -26.20 -38.98
N SER A 378 -21.81 -26.84 -38.93
CA SER A 378 -22.25 -27.61 -37.76
C SER A 378 -21.48 -28.94 -37.58
N SER A 379 -20.73 -29.37 -38.60
CA SER A 379 -19.96 -30.62 -38.60
C SER A 379 -18.55 -30.48 -38.04
N GLU A 380 -17.96 -29.27 -38.03
CA GLU A 380 -16.53 -29.09 -37.72
C GLU A 380 -16.26 -28.71 -36.25
N PHE A 381 -17.30 -28.36 -35.47
CA PHE A 381 -17.16 -27.94 -34.06
C PHE A 381 -17.38 -29.07 -33.04
N LEU A 382 -17.53 -30.32 -33.49
CA LEU A 382 -17.63 -31.52 -32.65
C LEU A 382 -16.41 -32.46 -32.79
N GLY A 383 -15.31 -31.97 -33.35
CA GLY A 383 -14.01 -32.66 -33.44
C GLY A 383 -13.08 -32.28 -32.32
#